data_AF-A0A5P9Q5B2-F1
#
_entry.id   AF-A0A5P9Q5B2-F1
#
_cell.length_a   1.000
_cell.length_b   1.000
_cell.length_c   1.000
_cell.angle_alpha   90.00
_cell.angle_beta   90.00
_cell.angle_gamma   90.00
#
_symmetry.space_group_name_H-M   'P 1'
#
loop_
_entity.id
_entity.type
_entity.pdbx_description
1 polymer ?
#
loop_
_entity_poly.entity_id
_entity_poly.type
_entity_poly.pdbx_seq_one_letter_code
_entity_poly.pdbx_strand_id
1 'polypeptide(L)'
;MRFMSGHAHVPGLAPSVLDTPVCPVNSALLGALIGATVDRCYPCQTVFMHELLDDSASTARLVELACITIDRVFGGLPASALYDHEPGPASLEFRRLARAGLYDGAAVYRECALMTRIERREAAYTALDSLVSTINAA
;
A
#
# COMPACT_ATOMS: atom_id res chain seq x y z
N MET A 1 -2.19 7.73 37.00
CA MET A 1 -2.54 8.37 35.70
C MET A 1 -1.25 8.77 35.01
N ARG A 2 -0.83 8.03 33.97
CA ARG A 2 0.35 8.34 33.15
C ARG A 2 -0.14 8.82 31.78
N PHE A 3 0.33 10.00 31.37
CA PHE A 3 0.07 10.60 30.07
C PHE A 3 0.51 9.63 28.96
N MET A 4 -0.40 9.23 28.07
CA MET A 4 -0.04 8.65 26.78
C MET A 4 0.52 9.78 25.92
N SER A 5 1.84 9.87 25.85
CA SER A 5 2.53 10.80 24.96
C SER A 5 2.40 10.27 23.53
N GLY A 6 1.40 10.76 22.79
CA GLY A 6 1.20 10.43 21.39
C GLY A 6 2.41 10.88 20.58
N HIS A 7 3.11 9.92 19.99
CA HIS A 7 4.19 10.17 19.04
C HIS A 7 3.58 10.11 17.65
N ALA A 8 3.71 11.19 16.89
CA ALA A 8 3.15 11.33 15.56
C ALA A 8 4.15 10.79 14.53
N HIS A 9 3.71 9.83 13.73
CA HIS A 9 4.46 9.34 12.57
C HIS A 9 3.99 10.13 11.35
N VAL A 10 4.75 11.12 10.89
CA VAL A 10 4.41 11.87 9.66
C VAL A 10 5.59 11.88 8.70
N PRO A 11 5.56 11.03 7.67
CA PRO A 11 6.18 11.31 6.39
C PRO A 11 5.10 11.85 5.43
N GLY A 12 5.27 13.06 4.92
CA GLY A 12 4.39 13.64 3.91
C GLY A 12 4.50 12.85 2.60
N LEU A 13 3.46 12.09 2.26
CA LEU A 13 3.36 11.40 0.98
C LEU A 13 3.06 12.41 -0.14
N ALA A 14 3.65 12.21 -1.32
CA ALA A 14 3.36 13.03 -2.49
C ALA A 14 1.89 12.88 -2.92
N PRO A 15 1.22 13.98 -3.35
CA PRO A 15 -0.15 13.92 -3.85
C PRO A 15 -0.25 13.04 -5.10
N SER A 16 -1.38 12.34 -5.27
CA SER A 16 -1.65 11.50 -6.45
C SER A 16 -2.21 12.32 -7.61
N VAL A 17 -2.00 11.85 -8.85
CA VAL A 17 -2.57 12.43 -10.08
C VAL A 17 -4.09 12.21 -10.18
N LEU A 18 -4.67 11.40 -9.30
CA LEU A 18 -6.09 10.99 -9.31
C LEU A 18 -6.79 11.24 -7.97
N ASP A 19 -6.63 12.43 -7.37
CA ASP A 19 -7.57 12.93 -6.35
C ASP A 19 -8.93 13.22 -7.01
N THR A 20 -9.59 12.16 -7.45
CA THR A 20 -10.90 12.18 -8.12
C THR A 20 -11.95 12.04 -7.01
N PRO A 21 -12.99 12.90 -6.96
CA PRO A 21 -13.80 13.15 -5.76
C PRO A 21 -14.74 12.00 -5.31
N VAL A 22 -14.57 10.78 -5.81
CA VAL A 22 -15.53 9.68 -5.57
C VAL A 22 -15.14 8.81 -4.37
N CYS A 23 -13.85 8.67 -4.04
CA CYS A 23 -13.37 8.04 -2.80
C CYS A 23 -12.04 8.68 -2.37
N PRO A 24 -12.03 9.59 -1.37
CA PRO A 24 -10.81 10.28 -0.96
C PRO A 24 -9.83 9.31 -0.31
N VAL A 25 -8.58 9.32 -0.77
CA VAL A 25 -7.48 8.59 -0.14
C VAL A 25 -7.15 9.24 1.22
N ASN A 26 -7.11 8.45 2.28
CA ASN A 26 -6.67 8.88 3.59
C ASN A 26 -5.14 8.90 3.67
N SER A 27 -4.53 9.98 3.18
CA SER A 27 -3.07 10.13 3.15
C SER A 27 -2.44 10.15 4.55
N ALA A 28 -3.17 10.63 5.57
CA ALA A 28 -2.70 10.63 6.95
C ALA A 28 -2.57 9.21 7.50
N LEU A 29 -3.57 8.35 7.26
CA LEU A 29 -3.53 6.95 7.65
C LEU A 29 -2.41 6.20 6.93
N LEU A 30 -2.21 6.44 5.62
CA LEU A 30 -1.11 5.85 4.87
C LEU A 30 0.26 6.25 5.42
N GLY A 31 0.47 7.55 5.69
CA GLY A 31 1.70 8.04 6.29
C GLY A 31 1.97 7.44 7.67
N ALA A 32 0.92 7.34 8.50
CA ALA A 32 1.01 6.73 9.83
C ALA A 32 1.33 5.22 9.78
N LEU A 33 0.70 4.48 8.87
CA LEU A 33 0.98 3.05 8.65
C LEU A 33 2.42 2.83 8.20
N ILE A 34 2.87 3.54 7.15
CA ILE A 34 4.23 3.41 6.62
C ILE A 34 5.25 3.78 7.69
N GLY A 35 5.04 4.91 8.38
CA GLY A 35 5.91 5.33 9.47
C GLY A 35 5.98 4.31 10.62
N ALA A 36 4.83 3.79 11.05
CA ALA A 36 4.79 2.74 12.08
C ALA A 36 5.54 1.47 11.65
N THR A 37 5.47 1.08 10.37
CA THR A 37 6.22 -0.07 9.86
C THR A 37 7.72 0.19 9.76
N VAL A 38 8.13 1.38 9.31
CA VAL A 38 9.55 1.80 9.29
C VAL A 38 10.13 1.80 10.70
N ASP A 39 9.39 2.33 11.68
CA ASP A 39 9.78 2.37 13.09
C ASP A 39 9.64 1.00 13.79
N ARG A 40 9.18 -0.04 13.07
CA ARG A 40 8.93 -1.39 13.59
C ARG A 40 7.97 -1.44 14.79
N CYS A 41 7.01 -0.52 14.81
CA CYS A 41 5.98 -0.44 15.84
C CYS A 41 4.78 -1.34 15.49
N TYR A 42 4.90 -2.64 15.75
CA TYR A 42 3.88 -3.64 15.41
C TYR A 42 2.46 -3.34 15.92
N PRO A 43 2.26 -2.80 17.15
CA PRO A 43 0.92 -2.45 17.62
C PRO A 43 0.28 -1.35 16.75
N CYS A 44 1.02 -0.29 16.41
CA CYS A 44 0.52 0.79 15.57
C CYS A 44 0.29 0.32 14.14
N GLN A 45 1.23 -0.46 13.59
CA GLN A 45 1.06 -1.08 12.27
C GLN A 45 -0.24 -1.90 12.20
N THR A 46 -0.52 -2.71 13.23
CA THR A 46 -1.72 -3.56 13.26
C THR A 46 -3.00 -2.74 13.30
N VAL A 47 -3.04 -1.69 14.13
CA VAL A 47 -4.20 -0.80 14.25
C VAL A 47 -4.45 -0.06 12.93
N PHE A 48 -3.43 0.58 12.36
CA PHE A 48 -3.57 1.32 11.12
C PHE A 48 -3.87 0.41 9.92
N MET A 49 -3.29 -0.79 9.89
CA MET A 49 -3.65 -1.79 8.88
C MET A 49 -5.13 -2.14 8.99
N HIS A 50 -5.64 -2.44 10.19
CA HIS A 50 -7.06 -2.77 10.37
C HIS A 50 -7.99 -1.68 9.83
N GLU A 51 -7.67 -0.41 10.10
CA GLU A 51 -8.41 0.76 9.60
C GLU A 51 -8.29 0.92 8.07
N LEU A 52 -7.10 0.70 7.51
CA LEU A 52 -6.84 0.79 6.07
C LEU A 52 -7.73 -0.17 5.26
N LEU A 53 -7.96 -1.39 5.77
CA LEU A 53 -8.68 -2.43 5.05
C LEU A 53 -10.18 -2.13 4.85
N ASP A 54 -10.72 -1.22 5.64
CA ASP A 54 -12.10 -0.76 5.49
C ASP A 54 -12.20 0.34 4.42
N ASP A 55 -11.08 0.95 4.02
CA ASP A 55 -10.96 1.92 2.95
C ASP A 55 -10.24 1.34 1.72
N SER A 56 -11.03 0.90 0.75
CA SER A 56 -10.51 0.37 -0.52
C SER A 56 -9.65 1.37 -1.30
N ALA A 57 -9.92 2.68 -1.23
CA ALA A 57 -9.16 3.68 -1.98
C ALA A 57 -7.77 3.87 -1.38
N SER A 58 -7.66 3.93 -0.05
CA SER A 58 -6.37 3.96 0.62
C SER A 58 -5.59 2.66 0.44
N THR A 59 -6.26 1.50 0.44
CA THR A 59 -5.62 0.22 0.13
C THR A 59 -5.04 0.21 -1.29
N ALA A 60 -5.82 0.65 -2.29
CA ALA A 60 -5.36 0.76 -3.67
C ALA A 60 -4.17 1.71 -3.80
N ARG A 61 -4.21 2.85 -3.11
CA ARG A 61 -3.09 3.81 -3.09
C ARG A 61 -1.83 3.21 -2.49
N LEU A 62 -1.91 2.38 -1.44
CA LEU A 62 -0.74 1.70 -0.89
C LEU A 62 -0.08 0.78 -1.93
N VAL A 63 -0.90 0.03 -2.68
CA VAL A 63 -0.41 -0.85 -3.76
C VAL A 63 0.22 -0.02 -4.88
N GLU A 64 -0.43 1.06 -5.30
CA GLU A 64 0.11 1.99 -6.30
C GLU A 64 1.46 2.57 -5.86
N LEU A 65 1.57 3.02 -4.62
CA LEU A 65 2.82 3.55 -4.05
C LEU A 65 3.93 2.50 -4.03
N ALA A 66 3.62 1.26 -3.63
CA ALA A 66 4.58 0.17 -3.68
C ALA A 66 5.06 -0.06 -5.12
N CYS A 67 4.14 -0.12 -6.09
CA CYS A 67 4.48 -0.34 -7.49
C CYS A 67 5.36 0.77 -8.08
N ILE A 68 4.99 2.04 -7.85
CA ILE A 68 5.78 3.21 -8.29
C ILE A 68 7.17 3.18 -7.65
N THR A 69 7.29 2.79 -6.40
CA THR A 69 8.58 2.77 -5.69
C THR A 69 9.48 1.66 -6.22
N ILE A 70 8.94 0.45 -6.44
CA ILE A 70 9.66 -0.66 -7.08
C ILE A 70 10.13 -0.26 -8.48
N ASP A 71 9.24 0.30 -9.30
CA ASP A 71 9.56 0.76 -10.66
C ASP A 71 10.71 1.77 -10.65
N ARG A 72 10.66 2.77 -9.76
CA ARG A 72 11.71 3.79 -9.63
C ARG A 72 13.06 3.23 -9.19
N VAL A 73 13.08 2.27 -8.28
CA VAL A 73 14.33 1.71 -7.75
C VAL A 73 14.95 0.67 -8.68
N PHE A 74 14.13 -0.15 -9.33
CA PHE A 74 14.59 -1.28 -10.13
C PHE A 74 14.45 -1.09 -11.65
N GLY A 75 13.87 0.02 -12.12
CA GLY A 75 13.65 0.31 -13.54
C GLY A 75 12.49 -0.46 -14.16
N GLY A 76 11.55 -0.95 -13.34
CA GLY A 76 10.41 -1.74 -13.77
C GLY A 76 9.84 -2.62 -12.65
N LEU A 77 8.58 -3.05 -12.81
CA LEU A 77 7.99 -4.08 -11.96
C LEU A 77 8.52 -5.47 -12.37
N PRO A 78 9.03 -6.27 -11.42
CA PRO A 78 9.48 -7.62 -11.73
C PRO A 78 8.29 -8.52 -12.09
N ALA A 79 8.53 -9.55 -12.91
CA ALA A 79 7.52 -10.51 -13.34
C ALA A 79 6.80 -11.19 -12.15
N SER A 80 7.51 -11.46 -11.05
CA SER A 80 6.96 -12.01 -9.80
C SER A 80 5.98 -11.09 -9.07
N ALA A 81 6.01 -9.79 -9.33
CA ALA A 81 5.03 -8.81 -8.83
C ALA A 81 3.80 -8.69 -9.74
N LEU A 82 3.83 -9.30 -10.93
CA LEU A 82 2.81 -9.12 -11.96
C LEU A 82 2.07 -10.41 -12.31
N TYR A 83 2.75 -11.56 -12.41
CA TYR A 83 2.20 -12.77 -13.04
C TYR A 83 2.09 -13.94 -12.06
N ASP A 84 0.96 -14.63 -12.06
CA ASP A 84 0.60 -15.64 -11.05
C ASP A 84 1.47 -16.90 -11.12
N HIS A 85 2.01 -17.23 -12.29
CA HIS A 85 2.88 -18.39 -12.49
C HIS A 85 4.32 -18.16 -12.04
N GLU A 86 4.71 -16.90 -11.81
CA GLU A 86 6.06 -16.56 -11.41
C GLU A 86 6.25 -16.76 -9.90
N PRO A 87 7.32 -17.45 -9.46
CA PRO A 87 7.60 -17.59 -8.04
C PRO A 87 7.99 -16.25 -7.44
N GLY A 88 7.49 -15.95 -6.24
CA GLY A 88 7.85 -14.73 -5.53
C GLY A 88 6.98 -14.44 -4.32
N PRO A 89 7.37 -13.43 -3.52
CA PRO A 89 6.72 -13.10 -2.25
C PRO A 89 5.36 -12.41 -2.43
N ALA A 90 5.04 -11.92 -3.64
CA ALA A 90 3.82 -11.17 -3.86
C ALA A 90 2.57 -12.07 -3.83
N SER A 91 1.56 -11.66 -3.05
CA SER A 91 0.24 -12.30 -3.06
C SER A 91 -0.45 -12.19 -4.42
N LEU A 92 -1.41 -13.09 -4.70
CA LEU A 92 -2.19 -13.05 -5.94
C LEU A 92 -3.00 -11.75 -6.05
N GLU A 93 -3.49 -11.29 -4.91
CA GLU A 93 -4.26 -10.07 -4.73
C GLU A 93 -3.43 -8.82 -5.08
N PHE A 94 -2.18 -8.77 -4.62
CA PHE A 94 -1.26 -7.72 -5.03
C PHE A 94 -0.99 -7.76 -6.54
N ARG A 95 -0.68 -8.95 -7.10
CA ARG A 95 -0.40 -9.11 -8.53
C ARG A 95 -1.58 -8.67 -9.40
N ARG A 96 -2.82 -8.98 -8.98
CA ARG A 96 -4.04 -8.54 -9.64
C ARG A 96 -4.12 -7.01 -9.70
N LEU A 97 -3.90 -6.35 -8.57
CA LEU A 97 -3.96 -4.89 -8.48
C LEU A 97 -2.79 -4.20 -9.21
N ALA A 98 -1.56 -4.69 -9.05
CA ALA A 98 -0.39 -4.19 -9.76
C ALA A 98 -0.57 -4.26 -11.28
N ARG A 99 -1.13 -5.36 -11.79
CA ARG A 99 -1.42 -5.53 -13.21
C ARG A 99 -2.54 -4.62 -13.71
N ALA A 100 -3.56 -4.39 -12.90
CA ALA A 100 -4.60 -3.41 -13.24
C ALA A 100 -3.99 -2.00 -13.41
N GLY A 101 -3.09 -1.61 -12.51
CA GLY A 101 -2.44 -0.30 -12.53
C GLY A 101 -1.41 -0.08 -13.65
N LEU A 102 -0.91 -1.14 -14.30
CA LEU A 102 0.14 -1.02 -15.35
C LEU A 102 -0.28 -0.14 -16.54
N TYR A 103 -1.55 -0.21 -16.95
CA TYR A 103 -2.06 0.47 -18.15
C TYR A 103 -3.03 1.61 -17.82
N ASP A 104 -3.70 1.51 -16.68
CA ASP A 104 -4.66 2.51 -16.20
C ASP A 104 -4.52 2.64 -14.68
N GLY A 105 -3.91 3.74 -14.22
CA GLY A 105 -3.77 4.04 -12.81
C GLY A 105 -5.10 4.11 -12.07
N ALA A 106 -6.23 4.40 -12.74
CA ALA A 106 -7.54 4.36 -12.11
C ALA A 106 -8.09 2.93 -11.96
N ALA A 107 -7.59 1.95 -12.73
CA ALA A 107 -8.05 0.57 -12.67
C ALA A 107 -7.69 -0.12 -11.35
N VAL A 108 -6.56 0.23 -10.73
CA VAL A 108 -6.18 -0.31 -9.41
C VAL A 108 -7.24 0.02 -8.35
N TYR A 109 -7.81 1.22 -8.38
CA TYR A 109 -8.86 1.66 -7.46
C TYR A 109 -10.18 0.92 -7.70
N ARG A 110 -10.58 0.77 -8.97
CA ARG A 110 -11.80 0.05 -9.33
C ARG A 110 -11.71 -1.43 -8.95
N GLU A 111 -10.58 -2.07 -9.21
CA GLU A 111 -10.36 -3.47 -8.83
C GLU A 111 -10.33 -3.65 -7.31
N CYS A 112 -9.67 -2.75 -6.57
CA CYS A 112 -9.60 -2.83 -5.12
C CYS A 112 -10.97 -2.61 -4.44
N ALA A 113 -11.83 -1.78 -5.03
CA ALA A 113 -13.20 -1.58 -4.57
C ALA A 113 -14.06 -2.86 -4.68
N LEU A 114 -13.73 -3.77 -5.62
CA LEU A 114 -14.43 -5.04 -5.81
C LEU A 114 -13.90 -6.16 -4.90
N MET A 115 -12.78 -5.95 -4.22
CA MET A 115 -12.17 -6.96 -3.35
C MET A 115 -12.89 -7.05 -2.01
N THR A 116 -12.91 -8.25 -1.45
CA THR A 116 -13.25 -8.48 -0.05
C THR A 116 -12.19 -7.88 0.86
N ARG A 117 -12.55 -7.70 2.14
CA ARG A 117 -11.60 -7.23 3.16
C ARG A 117 -10.38 -8.16 3.32
N ILE A 118 -10.57 -9.47 3.14
CA ILE A 118 -9.49 -10.46 3.21
C ILE A 118 -8.55 -10.29 2.02
N GLU A 119 -9.09 -10.17 0.81
CA GLU A 119 -8.26 -9.97 -0.39
C GLU A 119 -7.48 -8.64 -0.32
N ARG A 120 -8.13 -7.56 0.15
CA ARG A 120 -7.46 -6.29 0.43
C ARG A 120 -6.32 -6.44 1.42
N ARG A 121 -6.48 -7.30 2.44
CA ARG A 121 -5.44 -7.56 3.45
C ARG A 121 -4.21 -8.20 2.83
N GLU A 122 -4.39 -9.24 2.02
CA GLU A 122 -3.26 -9.93 1.38
C GLU A 122 -2.52 -9.01 0.40
N ALA A 123 -3.23 -8.13 -0.30
CA ALA A 123 -2.62 -7.10 -1.14
C ALA A 123 -1.87 -6.04 -0.31
N ALA A 124 -2.49 -5.54 0.76
CA ALA A 124 -1.95 -4.46 1.59
C ALA A 124 -0.67 -4.88 2.32
N TYR A 125 -0.61 -6.09 2.88
CA TYR A 125 0.62 -6.59 3.50
C TYR A 125 1.76 -6.73 2.49
N THR A 126 1.48 -7.34 1.33
CA THR A 126 2.48 -7.44 0.25
C THR A 126 2.98 -6.06 -0.18
N ALA A 127 2.08 -5.09 -0.36
CA ALA A 127 2.43 -3.74 -0.76
C ALA A 127 3.29 -3.03 0.29
N LEU A 128 2.91 -3.13 1.57
CA LEU A 128 3.63 -2.52 2.68
C LEU A 128 5.04 -3.11 2.83
N ASP A 129 5.16 -4.44 2.79
CA ASP A 129 6.45 -5.13 2.89
C ASP A 129 7.35 -4.77 1.70
N SER A 130 6.80 -4.75 0.49
CA SER A 130 7.54 -4.38 -0.72
C SER A 130 8.00 -2.92 -0.68
N LEU A 131 7.13 -2.01 -0.24
CA LEU A 131 7.43 -0.59 -0.11
C LEU A 131 8.55 -0.35 0.90
N VAL A 132 8.43 -0.91 2.11
CA VAL A 132 9.44 -0.73 3.17
C VAL A 132 10.74 -1.43 2.82
N SER A 133 10.70 -2.61 2.20
CA SER A 133 11.90 -3.29 1.69
C SER A 133 12.62 -2.42 0.66
N THR A 134 11.87 -1.76 -0.24
CA THR A 134 12.45 -0.92 -1.28
C THR A 134 13.02 0.38 -0.70
N ILE A 135 12.34 1.00 0.27
CA ILE A 135 12.85 2.18 1.01
C ILE A 135 14.17 1.86 1.70
N ASN A 136 14.33 0.66 2.26
CA ASN A 136 15.56 0.25 2.94
C ASN A 136 16.68 -0.18 1.98
N ALA A 137 16.36 -0.42 0.70
CA ALA A 137 17.33 -0.81 -0.32
C ALA A 137 17.87 0.37 -1.14
N ALA A 138 17.19 1.51 -1.10
CA ALA A 138 17.58 2.77 -1.72
C ALA A 138 18.59 3.54 -0.86
#